data_AF-A0AAD5WQL7-F1
#
_entry.id   AF-A0AAD5WQL7-F1
#
_cell.length_a   1.000
_cell.length_b   1.000
_cell.length_c   1.000
_cell.angle_alpha   90.00
_cell.angle_beta   90.00
_cell.angle_gamma   90.00
#
_symmetry.space_group_name_H-M   'P 1'
#
loop_
_entity.id
_entity.type
_entity.pdbx_description
1 polymer ?
#
loop_
_entity_poly.entity_id
_entity_poly.type
_entity_poly.pdbx_seq_one_letter_code
_entity_poly.pdbx_strand_id
1 'polypeptide(L)'
;MATKTNSNLVKILRPGSEVRRRIQVAFVDLLMTRNQGESQRLFVTCCYEDQPVSKITQVVPQESAVIPGFTAIGIDTDHREMARFSRLDDPGFVVVSGELERWTDAIRLTKAGVEASDAVQTATAVREPLIALSNSMGTVTVHGDITKSIVVGGSQTIRGDVTF
;
A
#
# COMPACT_ATOMS: atom_id res chain seq x y z
N MET A 1 -28.99 -5.65 22.77
CA MET A 1 -28.35 -6.02 24.05
C MET A 1 -26.84 -6.06 23.82
N ALA A 2 -26.06 -5.27 24.56
CA ALA A 2 -24.59 -5.26 24.42
C ALA A 2 -23.98 -6.34 25.32
N THR A 3 -23.15 -7.22 24.74
CA THR A 3 -22.38 -8.25 25.44
C THR A 3 -21.40 -7.60 26.43
N LYS A 4 -21.32 -8.13 27.65
CA LYS A 4 -20.49 -7.57 28.73
C LYS A 4 -19.00 -7.65 28.35
N THR A 5 -18.40 -6.51 28.01
CA THR A 5 -16.97 -6.41 27.68
C THR A 5 -16.11 -6.88 28.86
N ASN A 6 -15.14 -7.77 28.62
CA ASN A 6 -14.19 -8.19 29.63
C ASN A 6 -13.20 -7.05 29.92
N SER A 7 -13.53 -6.26 30.95
CA SER A 7 -12.78 -5.06 31.33
C SER A 7 -11.34 -5.34 31.75
N ASN A 8 -11.02 -6.57 32.19
CA ASN A 8 -9.65 -6.95 32.53
C ASN A 8 -8.77 -7.09 31.29
N LEU A 9 -9.31 -7.61 30.18
CA LEU A 9 -8.59 -7.66 28.90
C LEU A 9 -8.44 -6.27 28.28
N VAL A 10 -9.43 -5.39 28.42
CA VAL A 10 -9.29 -4.02 27.92
C VAL A 10 -8.23 -3.24 28.70
N LYS A 11 -8.06 -3.51 30.01
CA LYS A 11 -7.02 -2.87 30.84
C LYS A 11 -5.60 -3.15 30.34
N ILE A 12 -5.31 -4.36 29.85
CA ILE A 12 -3.98 -4.71 29.34
C ILE A 12 -3.68 -4.07 27.97
N LEU A 13 -4.69 -3.58 27.25
CA LEU A 13 -4.55 -2.93 25.94
C LEU A 13 -4.68 -1.40 26.00
N ARG A 14 -4.61 -0.80 27.19
CA ARG A 14 -4.67 0.66 27.36
C ARG A 14 -3.53 1.36 26.62
N PRO A 15 -3.71 2.64 26.22
CA PRO A 15 -2.62 3.47 25.72
C PRO A 15 -1.40 3.42 26.65
N GLY A 16 -0.21 3.27 26.06
CA GLY A 16 1.05 3.14 26.80
C GLY A 16 1.34 1.75 27.37
N SER A 17 0.46 0.75 27.23
CA SER A 17 0.75 -0.61 27.69
C SER A 17 1.81 -1.28 26.83
N GLU A 18 2.71 -2.03 27.46
CA GLU A 18 3.73 -2.84 26.79
C GLU A 18 3.08 -3.85 25.84
N VAL A 19 1.99 -4.49 26.27
CA VAL A 19 1.28 -5.49 25.48
C VAL A 19 0.72 -4.89 24.19
N ARG A 20 0.08 -3.71 24.26
CA ARG A 20 -0.44 -3.02 23.07
C ARG A 20 0.70 -2.64 22.14
N ARG A 21 1.80 -2.09 22.67
CA ARG A 21 2.98 -1.74 21.86
C ARG A 21 3.57 -2.97 21.18
N ARG A 22 3.71 -4.08 21.91
CA ARG A 22 4.24 -5.34 21.37
C ARG A 22 3.36 -5.89 20.25
N ILE A 23 2.04 -5.87 20.42
CA ILE A 23 1.09 -6.29 19.39
C ILE A 23 1.22 -5.40 18.16
N GLN A 24 1.30 -4.07 18.33
CA GLN A 24 1.46 -3.14 17.22
C GLN A 24 2.75 -3.41 16.44
N VAL A 25 3.88 -3.53 17.13
CA VAL A 25 5.19 -3.80 16.50
C VAL A 25 5.14 -5.12 15.73
N ALA A 26 4.69 -6.20 16.38
CA ALA A 26 4.62 -7.51 15.74
C ALA A 26 3.69 -7.51 14.50
N PHE A 27 2.57 -6.78 14.55
CA PHE A 27 1.66 -6.65 13.42
C PHE A 27 2.32 -5.91 12.25
N VAL A 28 2.96 -4.78 12.52
CA VAL A 28 3.65 -3.98 11.48
C VAL A 28 4.80 -4.78 10.86
N ASP A 29 5.60 -5.47 11.67
CA ASP A 29 6.70 -6.30 11.19
C ASP A 29 6.21 -7.42 10.27
N LEU A 30 5.10 -8.08 10.64
CA LEU A 30 4.46 -9.11 9.80
C LEU A 30 3.99 -8.52 8.47
N LEU A 31 3.31 -7.37 8.53
CA LEU A 31 2.81 -6.68 7.35
C LEU A 31 3.96 -6.30 6.40
N MET A 32 5.03 -5.73 6.93
CA MET A 32 6.22 -5.34 6.16
C MET A 32 6.92 -6.55 5.56
N THR A 33 7.13 -7.61 6.34
CA THR A 33 7.76 -8.85 5.89
C THR A 33 6.97 -9.48 4.74
N ARG A 34 5.64 -9.53 4.86
CA ARG A 34 4.77 -10.04 3.80
C ARG A 34 4.85 -9.22 2.52
N ASN A 35 4.98 -7.90 2.65
CA ASN A 35 4.98 -6.97 1.51
C ASN A 35 6.31 -6.89 0.75
N GLN A 36 7.37 -7.58 1.22
CA GLN A 36 8.64 -7.68 0.52
C GLN A 36 8.56 -8.51 -0.78
N GLY A 37 7.64 -9.49 -0.85
CA GLY A 37 7.43 -10.30 -2.06
C GLY A 37 6.45 -9.66 -3.03
N GLU A 38 6.73 -9.74 -4.33
CA GLU A 38 5.83 -9.21 -5.38
C GLU A 38 4.55 -10.04 -5.56
N SER A 39 4.60 -11.35 -5.28
CA SER A 39 3.48 -12.26 -5.55
C SER A 39 2.34 -12.21 -4.52
N GLN A 40 2.53 -11.56 -3.36
CA GLN A 40 1.52 -11.53 -2.28
C GLN A 40 1.48 -10.20 -1.49
N ARG A 41 1.81 -9.08 -2.15
CA ARG A 41 1.77 -7.76 -1.51
C ARG A 41 0.34 -7.40 -1.08
N LEU A 42 0.21 -6.98 0.18
CA LEU A 42 -0.99 -6.38 0.72
C LEU A 42 -0.97 -4.88 0.48
N PHE A 43 -2.05 -4.37 -0.12
CA PHE A 43 -2.30 -2.94 -0.18
C PHE A 43 -3.02 -2.51 1.10
N VAL A 44 -2.49 -1.49 1.76
CA VAL A 44 -3.01 -1.00 3.03
C VAL A 44 -3.09 0.52 2.97
N THR A 45 -4.23 1.04 3.42
CA THR A 45 -4.47 2.45 3.67
C THR A 45 -5.12 2.56 5.05
N CYS A 46 -4.57 3.44 5.87
CA CYS A 46 -5.01 3.69 7.24
C CYS A 46 -6.07 4.79 7.24
N CYS A 47 -7.17 4.58 7.96
CA CYS A 47 -8.23 5.59 8.09
C CYS A 47 -8.33 6.07 9.54
N TYR A 48 -8.53 7.37 9.74
CA TYR A 48 -8.84 7.97 11.04
C TYR A 48 -10.05 8.90 10.92
N GLU A 49 -10.76 9.10 12.02
CA GLU A 49 -11.90 10.01 12.07
C GLU A 49 -11.38 11.45 12.23
N ASP A 50 -12.01 12.45 11.62
CA ASP A 50 -11.65 13.86 11.86
C ASP A 50 -12.63 14.56 12.82
N GLN A 51 -13.81 13.96 13.04
CA GLN A 51 -14.78 14.45 14.02
C GLN A 51 -14.82 13.51 15.24
N PRO A 52 -14.89 14.04 16.46
CA PRO A 52 -14.98 13.19 17.65
C PRO A 52 -16.42 12.70 17.87
N VAL A 53 -16.60 11.45 18.32
CA VAL A 53 -17.92 10.84 18.62
C VAL A 53 -18.71 11.60 19.69
N SER A 54 -17.99 12.31 20.56
CA SER A 54 -18.55 13.26 21.52
C SER A 54 -17.58 14.43 21.68
N LYS A 55 -18.00 15.54 22.30
CA LYS A 55 -17.18 16.76 22.46
C LYS A 55 -15.75 16.55 22.99
N ILE A 56 -15.43 15.39 23.59
CA ILE A 56 -14.18 15.12 24.30
C ILE A 56 -13.47 13.86 23.77
N THR A 57 -14.08 13.05 22.90
CA THR A 57 -13.52 11.72 22.60
C THR A 57 -13.53 11.39 21.12
N GLN A 58 -12.31 11.32 20.59
CA GLN A 58 -11.98 10.65 19.34
C GLN A 58 -11.59 9.21 19.66
N VAL A 59 -12.19 8.24 18.97
CA VAL A 59 -11.93 6.81 19.19
C VAL A 59 -10.64 6.42 18.49
N VAL A 60 -10.47 6.84 17.23
CA VAL A 60 -9.27 6.57 16.43
C VAL A 60 -8.71 7.88 15.89
N PRO A 61 -7.88 8.59 16.67
CA PRO A 61 -7.14 9.75 16.19
C PRO A 61 -6.03 9.36 15.22
N GLN A 62 -5.59 10.32 14.40
CA GLN A 62 -4.57 10.12 13.36
C GLN A 62 -3.32 9.40 13.88
N GLU A 63 -2.75 9.86 15.00
CA GLU A 63 -1.53 9.30 15.59
C GLU A 63 -1.64 7.82 15.98
N SER A 64 -2.86 7.32 16.16
CA SER A 64 -3.13 5.94 16.53
C SER A 64 -3.37 5.04 15.32
N ALA A 65 -3.73 5.63 14.18
CA ALA A 65 -4.08 4.92 12.94
C ALA A 65 -2.93 4.85 11.94
N VAL A 66 -1.97 5.78 11.99
CA VAL A 66 -0.90 5.88 11.00
C VAL A 66 0.15 4.79 11.20
N ILE A 67 0.38 4.01 10.14
CA ILE A 67 1.51 3.09 10.04
C ILE A 67 2.53 3.71 9.06
N PRO A 68 3.78 3.98 9.49
CA PRO A 68 4.80 4.54 8.61
C PRO A 68 5.00 3.71 7.34
N GLY A 69 5.07 4.37 6.19
CA GLY A 69 5.22 3.73 4.89
C GLY A 69 3.90 3.33 4.21
N PHE A 70 2.75 3.53 4.86
CA PHE A 70 1.44 3.35 4.27
C PHE A 70 0.69 4.68 4.13
N THR A 71 -0.22 4.75 3.16
CA THR A 71 -1.12 5.89 2.99
C THR A 71 -2.03 6.01 4.21
N ALA A 72 -2.31 7.23 4.65
CA ALA A 72 -3.30 7.50 5.70
C ALA A 72 -4.27 8.60 5.26
N ILE A 73 -5.56 8.42 5.55
CA ILE A 73 -6.64 9.34 5.18
C ILE A 73 -7.50 9.68 6.40
N GLY A 74 -7.81 10.96 6.54
CA GLY A 74 -8.82 11.45 7.48
C GLY A 74 -10.20 11.41 6.81
N ILE A 75 -11.22 10.97 7.55
CA ILE A 75 -12.61 10.98 7.10
C ILE A 75 -13.37 11.96 7.99
N ASP A 76 -13.97 12.99 7.39
CA ASP A 76 -14.70 14.07 8.08
C ASP A 76 -16.05 13.64 8.66
N THR A 77 -15.97 12.69 9.58
CA THR A 77 -17.09 12.05 10.29
C THR A 77 -16.55 11.47 11.58
N ASP A 78 -17.43 11.06 12.49
CA ASP A 78 -17.03 10.35 13.70
C ASP A 78 -16.81 8.85 13.47
N HIS A 79 -16.29 8.16 14.48
CA HIS A 79 -16.02 6.72 14.42
C HIS A 79 -17.24 5.87 14.01
N ARG A 80 -18.46 6.35 14.30
CA ARG A 80 -19.70 5.58 14.09
C ARG A 80 -20.17 5.68 12.66
N GLU A 81 -19.87 6.81 12.01
CA GLU A 81 -20.35 7.12 10.66
C GLU A 81 -19.22 7.08 9.60
N MET A 82 -17.94 6.97 9.97
CA MET A 82 -16.82 7.00 9.00
C MET A 82 -16.78 5.88 7.96
N ALA A 83 -17.52 4.81 8.18
CA ALA A 83 -17.69 3.71 7.22
C ALA A 83 -19.04 3.78 6.47
N ARG A 84 -19.77 4.88 6.60
CA ARG A 84 -21.09 5.07 5.99
C ARG A 84 -21.06 6.28 5.08
N PHE A 85 -21.45 6.04 3.84
CA PHE A 85 -21.54 7.07 2.81
C PHE A 85 -22.98 7.11 2.34
N SER A 86 -23.56 8.31 2.37
CA SER A 86 -24.94 8.53 1.95
C SER A 86 -25.04 8.75 0.44
N ARG A 87 -23.96 9.24 -0.19
CA ARG A 87 -23.92 9.61 -1.60
C ARG A 87 -22.57 9.27 -2.24
N LEU A 88 -22.56 9.18 -3.56
CA LEU A 88 -21.35 8.90 -4.34
C LEU A 88 -20.38 10.09 -4.41
N ASP A 89 -20.87 11.30 -4.15
CA ASP A 89 -20.09 12.55 -4.11
C ASP A 89 -19.63 12.91 -2.69
N ASP A 90 -19.92 12.08 -1.68
CA ASP A 90 -19.44 12.29 -0.33
C ASP A 90 -17.89 12.28 -0.33
N PRO A 91 -17.21 13.29 0.26
CA PRO A 91 -15.75 13.36 0.21
C PRO A 91 -15.04 12.11 0.73
N GLY A 92 -15.53 11.54 1.84
CA GLY A 92 -15.00 10.29 2.39
C GLY A 92 -15.19 9.10 1.45
N PHE A 93 -16.31 9.03 0.71
CA PHE A 93 -16.55 7.98 -0.26
C PHE A 93 -15.58 8.07 -1.43
N VAL A 94 -15.42 9.27 -1.99
CA VAL A 94 -14.52 9.51 -3.13
C VAL A 94 -13.09 9.14 -2.79
N VAL A 95 -12.60 9.53 -1.61
CA VAL A 95 -11.24 9.20 -1.17
C VAL A 95 -11.06 7.69 -0.96
N VAL A 96 -12.00 7.02 -0.29
CA VAL A 96 -11.90 5.57 -0.03
C VAL A 96 -12.03 4.76 -1.33
N SER A 97 -13.00 5.09 -2.19
CA SER A 97 -13.19 4.42 -3.47
C SER A 97 -12.00 4.61 -4.39
N GLY A 98 -11.41 5.81 -4.46
CA GLY A 98 -10.18 6.06 -5.21
C GLY A 98 -8.99 5.19 -4.75
N GLU A 99 -8.85 4.96 -3.43
CA GLU A 99 -7.82 4.05 -2.92
C GLU A 99 -8.08 2.59 -3.31
N LEU A 100 -9.34 2.13 -3.29
CA LEU A 100 -9.71 0.79 -3.73
C LEU A 100 -9.50 0.61 -5.24
N GLU A 101 -9.82 1.61 -6.05
CA GLU A 101 -9.54 1.62 -7.49
C GLU A 101 -8.04 1.53 -7.74
N ARG A 102 -7.24 2.36 -7.06
CA ARG A 102 -5.77 2.31 -7.11
C ARG A 102 -5.23 0.91 -6.79
N TRP A 103 -5.76 0.25 -5.76
CA TRP A 103 -5.35 -1.12 -5.42
C TRP A 103 -5.73 -2.11 -6.51
N THR A 104 -6.95 -2.00 -7.03
CA THR A 104 -7.46 -2.90 -8.08
C THR A 104 -6.61 -2.79 -9.34
N ASP A 105 -6.26 -1.58 -9.75
CA ASP A 105 -5.41 -1.35 -10.92
C ASP A 105 -3.99 -1.88 -10.70
N ALA A 106 -3.41 -1.65 -9.53
CA ALA A 106 -2.11 -2.22 -9.18
C ALA A 106 -2.10 -3.76 -9.24
N ILE A 107 -3.17 -4.40 -8.74
CA ILE A 107 -3.34 -5.87 -8.79
C ILE A 107 -3.48 -6.36 -10.24
N ARG A 108 -4.26 -5.66 -11.07
CA ARG A 108 -4.43 -6.00 -12.50
C ARG A 108 -3.10 -5.92 -13.24
N LEU A 109 -2.31 -4.87 -13.01
CA LEU A 109 -0.99 -4.70 -13.63
C LEU A 109 -0.01 -5.80 -13.21
N THR A 110 0.02 -6.17 -11.92
CA THR A 110 0.88 -7.26 -11.45
C THR A 110 0.50 -8.58 -12.09
N LYS A 111 -0.81 -8.90 -12.16
CA LYS A 111 -1.28 -10.12 -12.81
C LYS A 111 -0.92 -10.18 -14.31
N ALA A 112 -1.13 -9.08 -15.03
CA ALA A 112 -0.79 -9.00 -16.45
C ALA A 112 0.73 -9.14 -16.70
N GLY A 113 1.57 -8.59 -15.81
CA GLY A 113 3.03 -8.77 -15.86
C GLY A 113 3.46 -10.22 -15.63
N VAL A 114 2.84 -10.93 -14.69
CA VAL A 114 3.11 -12.35 -14.42
C VAL A 114 2.69 -13.22 -15.62
N GLU A 115 1.48 -13.02 -16.17
CA GLU A 115 1.00 -13.79 -17.33
C GLU A 115 1.84 -13.55 -18.59
N ALA A 116 2.29 -12.30 -18.83
CA ALA A 116 3.23 -11.99 -19.91
C ALA A 116 4.61 -12.64 -19.71
N SER A 117 5.06 -12.79 -18.46
CA SER A 117 6.34 -13.43 -18.13
C SER A 117 6.28 -14.96 -18.32
N ASP A 118 5.16 -15.60 -17.94
CA ASP A 118 4.92 -17.03 -18.15
C ASP A 118 4.76 -17.39 -19.64
N ALA A 119 4.11 -16.52 -20.43
CA ALA A 119 3.99 -16.69 -21.87
C ALA A 119 5.34 -16.55 -22.61
N VAL A 120 6.28 -15.75 -22.08
CA VAL A 120 7.64 -15.62 -22.62
C VAL A 120 8.51 -16.85 -22.30
N GLN A 121 8.24 -17.57 -21.21
CA GLN A 121 8.97 -18.79 -20.84
C GLN A 121 8.56 -20.03 -21.67
N THR A 122 7.34 -20.09 -22.20
CA THR A 122 6.92 -21.20 -23.09
C THR A 122 7.47 -21.10 -24.51
N ALA A 123 7.97 -19.93 -24.92
CA ALA A 123 8.56 -19.73 -26.25
C ALA A 123 10.10 -19.83 -26.29
N THR A 124 10.78 -19.96 -25.14
CA THR A 124 12.24 -19.81 -25.06
C THR A 124 12.93 -21.09 -24.60
N ALA A 125 12.77 -22.18 -25.35
CA ALA A 125 13.47 -23.44 -25.12
C ALA A 125 14.28 -23.91 -26.34
N VAL A 126 15.04 -23.02 -26.98
CA VAL A 126 16.27 -23.39 -27.71
C VAL A 126 17.19 -22.15 -27.76
N ARG A 127 18.25 -22.11 -26.93
CA ARG A 127 19.62 -21.67 -27.28
C ARG A 127 20.54 -21.54 -26.06
N GLU A 128 21.71 -22.17 -26.18
CA GLU A 128 22.89 -22.23 -25.30
C GLU A 128 23.61 -20.87 -25.08
N PRO A 129 24.51 -20.76 -24.08
CA PRO A 129 24.79 -19.52 -23.35
C PRO A 129 25.98 -18.74 -23.93
N LEU A 130 25.99 -17.40 -23.75
CA LEU A 130 27.20 -16.61 -24.03
C LEU A 130 27.33 -15.34 -23.15
N ILE A 131 28.27 -15.43 -22.21
CA ILE A 131 29.21 -14.41 -21.71
C ILE A 131 28.65 -13.20 -20.93
N ALA A 132 29.03 -13.15 -19.65
CA ALA A 132 28.99 -11.96 -18.80
C ALA A 132 30.02 -10.92 -19.25
N LEU A 133 29.59 -9.67 -19.47
CA LEU A 133 30.50 -8.54 -19.63
C LEU A 133 30.14 -7.40 -18.66
N SER A 134 31.12 -7.15 -17.80
CA SER A 134 31.39 -5.96 -16.98
C SER A 134 30.68 -4.67 -17.38
N ASN A 135 29.96 -4.07 -16.43
CA ASN A 135 29.31 -2.76 -16.56
C ASN A 135 30.32 -1.62 -16.30
N SER A 136 30.70 -0.90 -17.35
CA SER A 136 31.20 0.47 -17.25
C SER A 136 29.99 1.42 -17.35
N MET A 137 29.58 2.01 -16.22
CA MET A 137 28.43 2.93 -16.18
C MET A 137 28.79 4.28 -16.81
N GLY A 138 28.43 4.47 -18.08
CA GLY A 138 28.23 5.79 -18.65
C GLY A 138 26.84 6.32 -18.28
N THR A 139 26.76 7.53 -17.73
CA THR A 139 25.49 8.22 -17.48
C THR A 139 24.92 8.75 -18.80
N VAL A 140 23.65 8.41 -19.09
CA VAL A 140 22.89 8.98 -20.22
C VAL A 140 21.85 9.93 -19.65
N THR A 141 21.91 11.21 -20.03
CA THR A 141 20.94 12.25 -19.64
C THR A 141 19.98 12.50 -20.80
N VAL A 142 18.68 12.32 -20.57
CA VAL A 142 17.61 12.58 -21.56
C VAL A 142 16.87 13.84 -21.16
N HIS A 143 16.74 14.82 -22.08
CA HIS A 143 15.90 16.00 -21.90
C HIS A 143 14.57 15.81 -22.64
N GLY A 144 13.45 15.77 -21.90
CA GLY A 144 12.10 15.67 -22.46
C GLY A 144 11.07 15.20 -21.42
N ASP A 145 9.79 15.27 -21.77
CA ASP A 145 8.70 14.77 -20.94
C ASP A 145 8.63 13.24 -20.99
N ILE A 146 8.94 12.59 -19.87
CA ILE A 146 8.91 11.13 -19.77
C ILE A 146 7.48 10.69 -19.43
N THR A 147 6.71 10.31 -20.45
CA THR A 147 5.42 9.64 -20.24
C THR A 147 5.63 8.13 -20.26
N LYS A 148 5.36 7.45 -19.14
CA LYS A 148 5.45 5.97 -18.90
C LYS A 148 6.84 5.40 -18.54
N SER A 149 7.51 5.94 -17.51
CA SER A 149 8.67 5.25 -16.91
C SER A 149 8.27 4.33 -15.75
N ILE A 150 8.87 3.14 -15.71
CA ILE A 150 8.85 2.24 -14.54
C ILE A 150 10.23 2.29 -13.87
N VAL A 151 10.25 2.49 -12.55
CA VAL A 151 11.46 2.45 -11.72
C VAL A 151 11.42 1.18 -10.88
N VAL A 152 12.44 0.33 -11.01
CA VAL A 152 12.60 -0.88 -10.18
C VAL A 152 14.02 -0.87 -9.61
N GLY A 153 14.15 -0.86 -8.29
CA GLY A 153 15.44 -1.01 -7.60
C GLY A 153 16.49 0.04 -7.93
N GLY A 154 16.09 1.28 -8.26
CA GLY A 154 17.01 2.36 -8.64
C GLY A 154 17.44 2.37 -10.11
N SER A 155 16.95 1.43 -10.92
CA SER A 155 17.13 1.43 -12.37
C SER A 155 15.84 1.85 -13.07
N GLN A 156 15.95 2.76 -14.05
CA GLN A 156 14.82 3.23 -14.85
C GLN A 156 14.93 2.61 -16.24
N THR A 157 13.88 1.89 -16.67
CA THR A 157 13.81 1.36 -18.03
C THR A 157 12.90 2.26 -18.87
N ILE A 158 13.47 2.88 -19.91
CA ILE A 158 12.73 3.68 -20.90
C ILE A 158 12.58 2.82 -22.15
N ARG A 159 11.33 2.57 -22.60
CA ARG A 159 11.05 1.87 -23.86
C ARG A 159 10.66 2.89 -24.93
N GLY A 160 11.47 3.00 -25.97
CA GLY A 160 11.24 3.84 -27.15
C GLY A 160 12.38 3.69 -28.15
N ASP A 161 12.13 4.04 -29.41
CA ASP A 161 13.17 4.05 -30.44
C ASP A 161 14.12 5.23 -30.17
N VAL A 162 15.37 4.92 -29.84
CA VAL A 162 16.43 5.94 -29.72
C VAL A 162 16.99 6.18 -31.12
N THR A 163 16.64 7.33 -31.70
CA THR A 163 17.22 7.79 -32.96
C THR A 163 18.43 8.67 -32.65
N PHE A 164 19.55 8.39 -33.31
CA PHE A 164 20.79 9.16 -33.23
C PHE A 164 20.83 10.24 -34.30
#